data_AF-W5WMP7-F1
#
_entry.id   AF-W5WMP7-F1
#
_cell.length_a   1.000
_cell.length_b   1.000
_cell.length_c   1.000
_cell.angle_alpha   90.00
_cell.angle_beta   90.00
_cell.angle_gamma   90.00
#
_symmetry.space_group_name_H-M   'P 1'
#
loop_
_entity.id
_entity.type
_entity.pdbx_description
1 polymer ?
#
loop_
_entity_poly.entity_id
_entity_poly.type
_entity_poly.pdbx_seq_one_letter_code
_entity_poly.pdbx_strand_id
1 'polypeptide(L)'
;MDDNDRLLRLISWVGWAEPDQNRCGLRYGSETDQARLNEREKMAAHTMCAYYSGALRYRVRGDEGDALDREQLPDYALEFATGLSARATGLMGELVARSLDLRADVQDLGRLWVEDVKSTAWRLVVANHPDRLSAPGIP
;
A
#
# COMPACT_ATOMS: atom_id res chain seq x y z
N MET A 1 10.97 -11.18 9.02
CA MET A 1 10.13 -10.01 8.75
C MET A 1 8.70 -10.52 8.72
N ASP A 2 7.85 -10.04 9.63
CA ASP A 2 6.43 -10.40 9.59
C ASP A 2 5.72 -9.69 8.42
N ASP A 3 4.47 -10.08 8.14
CA ASP A 3 3.75 -9.52 7.00
C ASP A 3 3.36 -8.04 7.20
N ASN A 4 3.20 -7.55 8.44
CA ASN A 4 2.97 -6.12 8.68
C ASN A 4 4.21 -5.31 8.28
N ASP A 5 5.39 -5.74 8.73
CA ASP A 5 6.66 -5.13 8.37
C ASP A 5 6.92 -5.19 6.87
N ARG A 6 6.57 -6.32 6.23
CA ARG A 6 6.67 -6.48 4.78
C ARG A 6 5.76 -5.49 4.07
N LEU A 7 4.50 -5.35 4.48
CA LEU A 7 3.55 -4.43 3.85
C LEU A 7 4.00 -2.97 3.99
N LEU A 8 4.43 -2.55 5.18
CA LEU A 8 5.00 -1.22 5.41
C LEU A 8 6.19 -0.96 4.47
N ARG A 9 7.08 -1.95 4.31
CA ARG A 9 8.23 -1.84 3.41
C ARG A 9 7.83 -1.73 1.95
N LEU A 10 6.90 -2.55 1.47
CA LEU A 10 6.40 -2.49 0.10
C LEU A 10 5.77 -1.13 -0.22
N ILE A 11 4.95 -0.59 0.69
CA ILE A 11 4.33 0.72 0.53
C ILE A 11 5.40 1.82 0.55
N SER A 12 6.44 1.70 1.39
CA SER A 12 7.52 2.70 1.48
C SER A 12 8.28 2.94 0.18
N TRP A 13 8.25 1.99 -0.77
CA TRP A 13 8.87 2.14 -2.09
C TRP A 13 8.10 3.04 -3.04
N VAL A 14 6.78 3.17 -2.86
CA VAL A 14 5.94 4.02 -3.73
C VAL A 14 5.37 5.23 -2.98
N GLY A 15 5.23 5.11 -1.66
CA GLY A 15 4.64 6.10 -0.76
C GLY A 15 5.65 6.70 0.21
N TRP A 16 5.30 7.89 0.70
CA TRP A 16 5.97 8.55 1.82
C TRP A 16 4.93 9.00 2.85
N ALA A 17 5.40 9.13 4.08
CA ALA A 17 4.64 9.70 5.17
C ALA A 17 5.60 10.50 6.06
N GLU A 18 5.12 11.63 6.57
CA GLU A 18 5.70 12.40 7.66
C GLU A 18 4.71 12.26 8.84
N PRO A 19 4.86 11.21 9.68
CA PRO A 19 3.83 10.83 10.64
C PRO A 19 3.50 11.95 11.63
N ASP A 20 4.50 12.74 12.02
CA ASP A 20 4.36 13.87 12.95
C ASP A 20 3.64 15.08 12.34
N GLN A 21 3.63 15.21 11.02
CA GLN A 21 3.01 16.33 10.30
C GLN A 21 1.66 15.96 9.69
N ASN A 22 1.22 14.70 9.85
CA ASN A 22 0.05 14.13 9.19
C ASN A 22 0.05 14.33 7.66
N ARG A 23 1.24 14.30 7.05
CA ARG A 23 1.42 14.44 5.60
C ARG A 23 1.80 13.09 5.02
N CYS A 24 1.21 12.75 3.88
CA CYS A 24 1.49 11.52 3.19
C CYS A 24 1.16 11.65 1.70
N GLY A 25 1.66 10.72 0.90
CA GLY A 25 1.33 10.62 -0.51
C GLY A 25 2.23 9.65 -1.24
N LEU A 26 2.04 9.52 -2.55
CA LEU A 26 3.02 8.81 -3.39
C LEU A 26 4.24 9.69 -3.61
N ARG A 27 5.39 9.04 -3.84
CA ARG A 27 6.71 9.65 -4.07
C ARG A 27 6.81 10.31 -5.46
N TYR A 28 5.73 10.90 -5.99
CA TYR A 28 5.72 11.53 -7.31
C TYR A 28 6.85 12.54 -7.43
N GLY A 29 7.48 12.57 -8.61
CA GLY A 29 8.49 13.59 -8.93
C GLY A 29 7.90 14.84 -9.59
N SER A 30 6.67 14.77 -10.11
CA SER A 30 6.09 15.84 -10.95
C SER A 30 4.55 15.80 -11.00
N GLU A 31 3.92 16.90 -11.42
CA GLU A 31 2.48 16.95 -11.76
C GLU A 31 2.13 15.99 -12.92
N THR A 32 3.08 15.76 -13.82
CA THR A 32 2.92 14.82 -14.95
C THR A 32 2.75 13.38 -14.46
N ASP A 33 3.46 12.99 -13.39
CA ASP A 33 3.29 11.67 -12.77
C ASP A 33 1.88 11.51 -12.19
N GLN A 34 1.35 12.56 -11.55
CA GLN A 34 -0.01 12.54 -10.96
C GLN A 34 -1.11 12.45 -12.01
N ALA A 35 -0.90 13.04 -13.20
CA ALA A 35 -1.85 12.98 -14.31
C ALA A 35 -1.96 11.56 -14.95
N ARG A 36 -1.11 10.62 -14.55
CA ARG A 36 -1.19 9.22 -14.99
C ARG A 36 -2.21 8.38 -14.22
N LEU A 37 -2.66 8.89 -13.07
CA LEU A 37 -3.70 8.28 -12.26
C LEU A 37 -5.03 8.96 -12.55
N ASN A 38 -6.09 8.18 -12.63
CA ASN A 38 -7.45 8.68 -12.61
C ASN A 38 -7.88 9.05 -11.16
N GLU A 39 -9.00 9.75 -11.02
CA GLU A 39 -9.46 10.24 -9.70
C GLU A 39 -9.70 9.12 -8.68
N ARG A 40 -10.16 7.95 -9.13
CA ARG A 40 -10.34 6.79 -8.25
C ARG A 40 -9.00 6.26 -7.75
N GLU A 41 -8.02 6.14 -8.64
CA GLU A 41 -6.67 5.67 -8.27
C GLU A 41 -5.96 6.69 -7.36
N LYS A 42 -6.13 8.00 -7.59
CA LYS A 42 -5.61 9.04 -6.70
C LYS A 42 -6.23 8.96 -5.31
N MET A 43 -7.54 8.77 -5.22
CA MET A 43 -8.24 8.63 -3.94
C MET A 43 -7.76 7.39 -3.20
N ALA A 44 -7.70 6.23 -3.86
CA ALA A 44 -7.22 4.99 -3.26
C ALA A 44 -5.74 5.10 -2.82
N ALA A 45 -4.88 5.74 -3.61
CA ALA A 45 -3.50 5.99 -3.23
C ALA A 45 -3.39 6.89 -1.99
N HIS A 46 -4.18 7.96 -1.93
CA HIS A 46 -4.21 8.87 -0.79
C HIS A 46 -4.68 8.15 0.48
N THR A 47 -5.77 7.40 0.39
CA THR A 47 -6.30 6.60 1.51
C THR A 47 -5.25 5.60 2.01
N MET A 48 -4.65 4.80 1.12
CA MET A 48 -3.57 3.87 1.49
C MET A 48 -2.42 4.60 2.19
N CYS A 49 -1.99 5.76 1.69
CA CYS A 49 -0.89 6.53 2.29
C CYS A 49 -1.25 7.11 3.67
N ALA A 50 -2.52 7.48 3.89
CA ALA A 50 -2.99 7.97 5.18
C ALA A 50 -2.94 6.86 6.24
N TYR A 51 -3.46 5.68 5.93
CA TYR A 51 -3.38 4.51 6.80
C TYR A 51 -1.94 4.03 7.02
N TYR A 52 -1.09 4.14 5.99
CA TYR A 52 0.34 3.87 6.13
C TYR A 52 1.02 4.83 7.12
N SER A 53 0.67 6.11 7.08
CA SER A 53 1.15 7.12 8.03
C SER A 53 0.76 6.76 9.47
N GLY A 54 -0.49 6.37 9.70
CA GLY A 54 -0.97 5.89 11.00
C GLY A 54 -0.26 4.64 11.49
N ALA A 55 -0.14 3.63 10.63
CA ALA A 55 0.59 2.41 10.94
C ALA A 55 2.07 2.66 11.32
N LEU A 56 2.71 3.66 10.71
CA LEU A 56 4.06 4.11 11.11
C LEU A 56 4.06 4.80 12.47
N ARG A 57 3.08 5.66 12.78
CA ARG A 57 2.96 6.26 14.12
C ARG A 57 2.80 5.18 15.18
N TYR A 58 1.91 4.21 14.95
CA TYR A 58 1.74 3.07 15.84
C TYR A 58 3.07 2.33 16.07
N ARG A 59 3.84 2.07 15.00
CA ARG A 59 5.14 1.41 15.10
C ARG A 59 6.14 2.19 15.97
N VAL A 60 6.13 3.52 15.92
CA VAL A 60 7.08 4.37 16.64
C VAL A 60 6.64 4.65 18.07
N ARG A 61 5.35 4.90 18.30
CA ARG A 61 4.81 5.40 19.57
C ARG A 61 4.00 4.37 20.35
N GLY A 62 3.40 3.39 19.67
CA GLY A 62 2.57 2.36 20.29
C GLY A 62 1.17 2.83 20.71
N ASP A 63 0.70 3.97 20.21
CA ASP A 63 -0.57 4.58 20.62
C ASP A 63 -1.78 3.79 20.08
N GLU A 64 -2.72 3.40 20.95
CA GLU A 64 -3.91 2.61 20.59
C GLU A 64 -4.79 3.25 19.50
N GLY A 65 -4.81 4.59 19.41
CA GLY A 65 -5.54 5.31 18.36
C GLY A 65 -5.03 5.03 16.94
N ASP A 66 -3.75 4.70 16.79
CA ASP A 66 -3.12 4.36 15.51
C ASP A 66 -3.09 2.83 15.26
N ALA A 67 -3.54 2.02 16.23
CA ALA A 67 -3.63 0.56 16.07
C ALA A 67 -4.68 0.19 15.01
N LEU A 68 -5.79 0.94 14.97
CA LEU A 68 -6.82 0.79 13.94
C LEU A 68 -6.25 1.03 12.54
N ASP A 69 -5.37 2.02 12.41
CA ASP A 69 -4.76 2.33 11.11
C ASP A 69 -3.86 1.19 10.62
N ARG A 70 -3.13 0.56 11.54
CA ARG A 70 -2.36 -0.67 11.26
C ARG A 70 -3.26 -1.83 10.85
N GLU A 71 -4.38 -2.03 11.53
CA GLU A 71 -5.32 -3.13 11.26
C GLU A 71 -6.01 -2.98 9.90
N GLN A 72 -6.33 -1.75 9.50
CA GLN A 72 -7.06 -1.45 8.26
C GLN A 72 -6.14 -1.21 7.04
N LEU A 73 -4.86 -0.91 7.24
CA LEU A 73 -3.90 -0.71 6.15
C LEU A 73 -3.92 -1.84 5.10
N PRO A 74 -4.00 -3.13 5.46
CA PRO A 74 -4.08 -4.23 4.48
C PRO A 74 -5.27 -4.09 3.52
N ASP A 75 -6.45 -3.73 4.00
CA ASP A 75 -7.65 -3.59 3.16
C ASP A 75 -7.46 -2.49 2.12
N TYR A 76 -6.95 -1.32 2.53
CA TYR A 76 -6.74 -0.18 1.63
C TYR A 76 -5.56 -0.39 0.67
N ALA A 77 -4.51 -1.08 1.11
CA ALA A 77 -3.43 -1.48 0.22
C ALA A 77 -3.90 -2.47 -0.85
N LEU A 78 -4.78 -3.42 -0.47
CA LEU A 78 -5.38 -4.38 -1.39
C LEU A 78 -6.33 -3.71 -2.38
N GLU A 79 -7.18 -2.78 -1.91
CA GLU A 79 -8.08 -1.98 -2.76
C GLU A 79 -7.28 -1.19 -3.80
N PHE A 80 -6.24 -0.47 -3.37
CA PHE A 80 -5.39 0.29 -4.26
C PHE A 80 -4.72 -0.62 -5.30
N ALA A 81 -4.00 -1.65 -4.87
CA ALA A 81 -3.26 -2.54 -5.78
C ALA A 81 -4.16 -3.30 -6.76
N THR A 82 -5.41 -3.61 -6.37
CA THR A 82 -6.38 -4.27 -7.25
C THR A 82 -7.03 -3.31 -8.24
N GLY A 83 -7.16 -2.03 -7.87
CA GLY A 83 -7.78 -1.00 -8.69
C GLY A 83 -6.89 -0.33 -9.73
N LEU A 84 -5.59 -0.67 -9.77
CA LEU A 84 -4.64 -0.04 -10.68
C LEU A 84 -4.86 -0.43 -12.14
N SER A 85 -4.94 0.57 -13.01
CA SER A 85 -4.80 0.38 -14.46
C SER A 85 -3.38 -0.02 -14.87
N ALA A 86 -3.20 -0.52 -16.10
CA ALA A 86 -1.87 -0.82 -16.64
C ALA A 86 -0.95 0.42 -16.68
N ARG A 87 -1.53 1.61 -16.92
CA ARG A 87 -0.78 2.88 -16.91
C ARG A 87 -0.29 3.23 -15.51
N ALA A 88 -1.13 3.06 -14.50
CA ALA A 88 -0.79 3.33 -13.11
C ALA A 88 0.15 2.25 -12.54
N THR A 89 0.01 0.99 -12.98
CA THR A 89 0.96 -0.09 -12.66
C THR A 89 2.38 0.24 -13.12
N GLY A 90 2.54 0.73 -14.35
CA GLY A 90 3.85 1.18 -14.84
C GLY A 90 4.42 2.37 -14.04
N LEU A 91 3.56 3.26 -13.54
CA LEU A 91 4.00 4.33 -12.64
C LEU A 91 4.50 3.76 -11.32
N MET A 92 3.83 2.76 -10.73
CA MET A 92 4.30 2.13 -9.51
C MET A 92 5.68 1.48 -9.72
N GLY A 93 5.89 0.82 -10.86
CA GLY A 93 7.18 0.25 -11.19
C GLY A 93 8.29 1.28 -11.38
N GLU A 94 8.00 2.47 -11.93
CA GLU A 94 8.96 3.59 -11.94
C GLU A 94 9.30 4.08 -10.54
N LEU A 95 8.31 4.20 -9.65
CA LEU A 95 8.55 4.61 -8.27
C LEU A 95 9.38 3.57 -7.51
N VAL A 96 9.10 2.27 -7.70
CA VAL A 96 9.91 1.17 -7.16
C VAL A 96 11.33 1.22 -7.70
N ALA A 97 11.50 1.39 -9.02
CA ALA A 97 12.81 1.48 -9.65
C ALA A 97 13.64 2.64 -9.07
N ARG A 98 13.03 3.83 -8.91
CA ARG A 98 13.68 5.00 -8.29
C ARG A 98 14.04 4.76 -6.83
N SER A 99 13.12 4.19 -6.04
CA SER A 99 13.32 3.96 -4.60
C SER A 99 14.37 2.89 -4.30
N LEU A 100 14.58 1.95 -5.22
CA LEU A 100 15.53 0.85 -5.07
C LEU A 100 16.80 1.01 -5.92
N ASP A 101 16.94 2.11 -6.65
CA ASP A 101 18.01 2.37 -7.62
C ASP A 101 18.21 1.20 -8.62
N LEU A 102 17.10 0.70 -9.17
CA LEU A 102 17.08 -0.43 -10.09
C LEU A 102 16.98 0.02 -11.55
N ARG A 103 17.68 -0.70 -12.42
CA ARG A 103 17.52 -0.62 -13.88
C ARG A 103 16.82 -1.88 -14.37
N ALA A 104 15.50 -1.84 -14.44
CA ALA A 104 14.66 -2.93 -14.92
C ALA A 104 13.46 -2.40 -15.70
N ASP A 105 12.74 -3.30 -16.37
CA ASP A 105 11.49 -2.96 -17.02
C ASP A 105 10.46 -2.51 -15.98
N VAL A 106 9.94 -1.29 -16.15
CA VAL A 106 9.06 -0.67 -15.17
C VAL A 106 7.66 -1.29 -15.17
N GLN A 107 7.22 -1.93 -16.26
CA GLN A 107 5.95 -2.64 -16.24
C GLN A 107 6.05 -3.95 -15.47
N ASP A 108 7.14 -4.70 -15.65
CA ASP A 108 7.38 -5.91 -14.86
C ASP A 108 7.58 -5.58 -13.38
N LEU A 109 8.36 -4.54 -13.05
CA LEU A 109 8.50 -4.09 -11.66
C LEU A 109 7.15 -3.68 -11.05
N GLY A 110 6.33 -2.95 -11.81
CA GLY A 110 4.99 -2.54 -11.37
C GLY A 110 4.10 -3.74 -11.07
N ARG A 111 4.08 -4.73 -11.98
CA ARG A 111 3.31 -5.97 -11.81
C ARG A 111 3.78 -6.78 -10.60
N LEU A 112 5.09 -6.97 -10.45
CA LEU A 112 5.66 -7.70 -9.31
C LEU A 112 5.33 -7.01 -7.98
N TRP A 113 5.46 -5.68 -7.93
CA TRP A 113 5.09 -4.91 -6.74
C TRP A 113 3.60 -5.05 -6.40
N VAL A 114 2.71 -4.96 -7.41
CA VAL A 114 1.26 -5.17 -7.21
C VAL A 114 0.97 -6.57 -6.68
N GLU A 115 1.58 -7.62 -7.25
CA GLU A 115 1.40 -9.00 -6.80
C GLU A 115 1.88 -9.18 -5.35
N ASP A 116 3.03 -8.62 -4.99
CA ASP A 116 3.58 -8.68 -3.63
C ASP A 116 2.70 -7.95 -2.62
N VAL A 117 2.21 -6.76 -2.96
CA VAL A 117 1.27 -6.00 -2.10
C VAL A 117 -0.01 -6.79 -1.91
N LYS A 118 -0.63 -7.29 -2.98
CA LYS A 118 -1.87 -8.08 -2.90
C LYS A 118 -1.69 -9.34 -2.06
N SER A 119 -0.60 -10.09 -2.26
CA SER A 119 -0.32 -11.31 -1.51
C SER A 119 -0.08 -11.04 -0.02
N THR A 120 0.66 -9.98 0.29
CA THR A 120 0.97 -9.61 1.69
C THR A 120 -0.26 -9.07 2.39
N ALA A 121 -1.00 -8.15 1.74
CA ALA A 121 -2.23 -7.59 2.27
C ALA A 121 -3.30 -8.67 2.49
N TRP A 122 -3.50 -9.58 1.53
CA TRP A 122 -4.47 -10.65 1.67
C TRP A 122 -4.19 -11.56 2.87
N ARG A 123 -2.91 -11.92 3.11
CA ARG A 123 -2.51 -12.71 4.28
C ARG A 123 -2.83 -12.01 5.59
N LEU A 124 -2.65 -10.69 5.66
CA LEU A 124 -3.00 -9.89 6.82
C LEU A 124 -4.52 -9.75 7.00
N VAL A 125 -5.28 -9.49 5.93
CA VAL A 125 -6.75 -9.43 5.99
C VAL A 125 -7.33 -10.76 6.51
N VAL A 126 -6.81 -11.88 6.01
CA VAL A 126 -7.19 -13.23 6.49
C VAL A 126 -6.83 -13.40 7.98
N ALA A 127 -5.63 -13.01 8.39
CA ALA A 127 -5.19 -13.12 9.78
C ALA A 127 -6.01 -12.23 10.74
N ASN A 128 -6.46 -11.05 10.28
CA ASN A 128 -7.30 -10.13 11.05
C ASN A 128 -8.77 -10.57 11.13
N HIS A 129 -9.20 -11.51 10.27
CA HIS A 129 -10.57 -12.01 10.21
C HIS A 129 -10.65 -13.55 10.19
N PRO A 130 -10.13 -14.24 11.21
CA PRO A 130 -10.12 -15.71 11.26
C PRO A 130 -11.55 -16.31 11.24
N ASP A 131 -12.53 -15.57 11.76
CA ASP A 131 -13.93 -15.99 11.83
C ASP A 131 -14.62 -16.05 10.46
N ARG A 132 -14.16 -15.28 9.47
CA ARG A 132 -14.72 -15.30 8.10
C ARG A 132 -14.34 -16.57 7.34
N LEU A 133 -13.31 -17.28 7.78
CA LEU A 133 -12.87 -18.56 7.21
C LEU A 133 -13.47 -19.77 7.94
N SER A 134 -14.07 -19.55 9.12
CA SER A 134 -14.59 -20.60 10.00
C SER A 134 -16.11 -20.75 9.94
N ALA A 135 -16.80 -20.01 9.07
CA ALA A 135 -18.26 -20.13 8.93
C ALA A 135 -18.63 -21.51 8.35
N PRO A 136 -19.32 -22.39 9.11
CA PRO A 136 -19.92 -23.60 8.55
C PRO A 136 -21.24 -23.19 7.93
N GLY A 137 -21.30 -23.06 6.60
CA GLY A 137 -22.55 -22.68 5.95
C GLY A 137 -22.40 -22.25 4.51
N ILE A 138 -22.00 -23.18 3.64
CA ILE A 138 -22.47 -23.17 2.26
C ILE A 138 -23.53 -24.28 2.19
N PRO A 139 -24.82 -23.97 1.95
CA PRO A 139 -25.80 -24.99 1.58
C PRO A 139 -25.43 -25.63 0.22
#